data_AF-A0A6M0GDJ4-F1
#
_entry.id   AF-A0A6M0GDJ4-F1
#
_cell.length_a   1.000
_cell.length_b   1.000
_cell.length_c   1.000
_cell.angle_alpha   90.00
_cell.angle_beta   90.00
_cell.angle_gamma   90.00
#
_symmetry.space_group_name_H-M   'P 1'
#
loop_
_entity.id
_entity.type
_entity.pdbx_description
1 polymer ?
#
loop_
_entity_poly.entity_id
_entity_poly.type
_entity_poly.pdbx_seq_one_letter_code
_entity_poly.pdbx_strand_id
1 'polypeptide(L)'
;MPSSISDSENYDEFLRDLKERIRKAQIRAAVSVNRELVLLYWQLGRDILIRQQEQGWGAKIIDQLAKDLKKSFPDIKGFSPRNLKYMRTFAQAYPDESIVQQLVAQIPWGHNFRKVYRQLNS
;
A
#
# COMPACT_ATOMS: atom_id res chain seq x y z
N MET A 1 46.57 -15.77 29.39
CA MET A 1 45.43 -16.01 28.48
C MET A 1 44.21 -15.29 29.05
N PRO A 2 43.77 -14.19 28.44
CA PRO A 2 42.35 -13.88 28.44
C PRO A 2 41.93 -13.40 27.04
N SER A 3 41.22 -14.24 26.29
CA SER A 3 40.72 -13.91 24.94
C SER A 3 39.30 -14.43 24.71
N SER A 4 38.47 -14.52 25.75
CA SER A 4 37.08 -15.01 25.62
C SER A 4 36.01 -13.93 25.79
N ILE A 5 36.29 -12.83 26.50
CA ILE A 5 35.29 -11.80 26.80
C ILE A 5 35.27 -10.68 25.73
N SER A 6 36.44 -10.30 25.19
CA SER A 6 36.50 -9.28 24.13
C SER A 6 35.88 -9.74 22.82
N ASP A 7 35.94 -11.04 22.52
CA ASP A 7 35.36 -11.61 21.29
C ASP A 7 33.84 -11.79 21.41
N SER A 8 33.32 -12.08 22.62
CA SER A 8 31.86 -12.16 22.84
C SER A 8 31.20 -10.79 22.85
N GLU A 9 31.80 -9.79 23.50
CA GLU A 9 31.26 -8.42 23.53
C GLU A 9 31.29 -7.78 22.14
N ASN A 10 32.36 -8.00 21.37
CA ASN A 10 32.49 -7.53 19.99
C ASN A 10 31.50 -8.24 19.06
N TYR A 11 31.27 -9.55 19.25
CA TYR A 11 30.25 -10.29 18.51
C TYR A 11 28.82 -9.81 18.83
N ASP A 12 28.51 -9.54 20.09
CA ASP A 12 27.17 -9.06 20.49
C ASP A 12 26.88 -7.65 19.95
N GLU A 13 27.89 -6.77 19.95
CA GLU A 13 27.79 -5.46 19.31
C GLU A 13 27.60 -5.58 17.80
N PHE A 14 28.40 -6.42 17.14
CA PHE A 14 28.26 -6.72 15.71
C PHE A 14 26.87 -7.27 15.37
N LEU A 15 26.37 -8.22 16.17
CA LEU A 15 25.04 -8.83 15.99
C LEU A 15 23.92 -7.80 16.19
N ARG A 16 24.04 -6.90 17.18
CA ARG A 16 23.09 -5.81 17.42
C ARG A 16 23.03 -4.88 16.21
N ASP A 17 24.19 -4.45 15.72
CA ASP A 17 24.30 -3.59 14.55
C ASP A 17 23.72 -4.25 13.28
N LEU A 18 23.99 -5.54 13.07
CA LEU A 18 23.41 -6.30 11.96
C LEU A 18 21.87 -6.37 12.06
N LYS A 19 21.33 -6.66 13.25
CA LYS A 19 19.88 -6.67 13.50
C LYS A 19 19.25 -5.31 13.21
N GLU A 20 19.90 -4.22 13.61
CA GLU A 20 19.43 -2.86 13.31
C GLU A 20 19.41 -2.56 11.81
N ARG A 21 20.47 -2.93 11.08
CA ARG A 21 20.54 -2.74 9.62
C ARG A 21 19.45 -3.52 8.90
N ILE A 22 19.22 -4.77 9.30
CA ILE A 22 18.14 -5.60 8.76
C ILE A 22 16.79 -4.95 9.02
N ARG A 23 16.51 -4.52 10.26
CA ARG A 23 15.25 -3.86 10.61
C ARG A 23 15.04 -2.57 9.81
N LYS A 24 16.07 -1.73 9.68
CA LYS A 24 16.02 -0.51 8.86
C LYS A 24 15.75 -0.84 7.39
N ALA A 25 16.37 -1.89 6.84
CA ALA A 25 16.12 -2.33 5.47
C ALA A 25 14.67 -2.82 5.26
N GLN A 26 14.14 -3.64 6.18
CA GLN A 26 12.75 -4.10 6.15
C GLN A 26 11.75 -2.94 6.19
N ILE A 27 11.98 -1.93 7.04
CA ILE A 27 11.14 -0.73 7.12
C ILE A 27 11.15 0.01 5.78
N ARG A 28 12.33 0.25 5.18
CA ARG A 28 12.42 0.93 3.88
C ARG A 28 11.70 0.17 2.78
N ALA A 29 11.85 -1.16 2.73
CA ALA A 29 11.15 -2.00 1.78
C ALA A 29 9.63 -1.92 1.97
N ALA A 30 9.14 -2.03 3.20
CA ALA A 30 7.72 -1.90 3.51
C ALA A 30 7.14 -0.53 3.13
N VAL A 31 7.88 0.56 3.37
CA VAL A 31 7.49 1.91 2.96
C VAL A 31 7.40 2.02 1.44
N SER A 32 8.40 1.51 0.72
CA SER A 32 8.41 1.51 -0.75
C SER A 32 7.23 0.73 -1.33
N VAL A 33 6.97 -0.47 -0.82
CA VAL A 33 5.84 -1.30 -1.28
C VAL A 33 4.51 -0.63 -0.98
N ASN A 34 4.33 -0.07 0.22
CA ASN A 34 3.10 0.64 0.56
C ASN A 34 2.87 1.86 -0.35
N ARG A 35 3.93 2.58 -0.72
CA ARG A 35 3.85 3.70 -1.66
C ARG A 35 3.31 3.25 -3.02
N GLU A 36 3.89 2.21 -3.58
CA GLU A 36 3.43 1.66 -4.87
C GLU A 36 1.98 1.16 -4.79
N LEU A 37 1.60 0.50 -3.71
CA LEU A 37 0.23 0.00 -3.52
C LEU A 37 -0.80 1.15 -3.48
N VAL A 38 -0.50 2.25 -2.78
CA VAL A 38 -1.43 3.39 -2.72
C VAL A 38 -1.57 4.06 -4.08
N LEU A 39 -0.47 4.24 -4.81
CA LEU A 39 -0.50 4.79 -6.17
C LEU A 39 -1.31 3.90 -7.12
N LEU A 40 -1.07 2.59 -7.09
CA LEU A 40 -1.84 1.62 -7.88
C LEU A 40 -3.34 1.71 -7.57
N TYR A 41 -3.71 1.77 -6.29
CA TYR A 41 -5.10 1.87 -5.87
C TYR A 41 -5.76 3.16 -6.35
N TRP A 42 -5.03 4.27 -6.33
CA TRP A 42 -5.51 5.51 -6.91
C TRP A 42 -5.72 5.40 -8.43
N GLN A 43 -4.73 4.88 -9.16
CA GLN A 43 -4.78 4.71 -10.62
C GLN A 43 -5.96 3.83 -11.04
N LEU A 44 -6.15 2.68 -10.39
CA LEU A 44 -7.31 1.80 -10.64
C LEU A 44 -8.64 2.50 -10.40
N GLY A 45 -8.71 3.34 -9.36
CA GLY A 45 -9.88 4.17 -9.10
C GLY A 45 -10.15 5.17 -10.22
N ARG A 46 -9.09 5.81 -10.72
CA ARG A 46 -9.15 6.77 -11.83
C ARG A 46 -9.62 6.09 -13.11
N ASP A 47 -9.09 4.92 -13.43
CA ASP A 47 -9.49 4.13 -14.60
C ASP A 47 -10.97 3.74 -14.54
N ILE A 48 -11.44 3.30 -13.36
CA ILE A 48 -12.86 3.02 -13.17
C ILE A 48 -13.70 4.28 -13.46
N LEU A 49 -13.35 5.44 -12.89
CA LEU A 49 -14.08 6.69 -13.12
C LEU A 49 -14.15 7.08 -14.60
N ILE A 50 -13.01 7.04 -15.30
CA ILE A 50 -12.94 7.38 -16.73
C ILE A 50 -13.88 6.47 -17.53
N ARG A 51 -13.80 5.16 -17.32
CA ARG A 51 -14.64 4.20 -18.06
C ARG A 51 -16.12 4.35 -17.73
N GLN A 52 -16.47 4.67 -16.48
CA GLN A 52 -17.86 4.98 -16.11
C GLN A 52 -18.38 6.23 -16.83
N GLN A 53 -17.54 7.26 -17.00
CA GLN A 53 -17.90 8.51 -17.67
C GLN A 53 -17.97 8.37 -19.20
N GLU A 54 -16.97 7.74 -19.81
CA GLU A 54 -16.85 7.65 -21.28
C GLU A 54 -17.74 6.56 -21.88
N GLN A 55 -17.92 5.44 -21.18
CA GLN A 55 -18.60 4.26 -21.73
C GLN A 55 -19.94 3.98 -21.04
N GLY A 56 -20.38 4.85 -20.13
CA GLY A 56 -21.63 4.70 -19.40
C GLY A 56 -21.69 3.45 -18.51
N TRP A 57 -20.54 2.94 -18.07
CA TRP A 57 -20.50 1.73 -17.25
C TRP A 57 -21.24 1.92 -15.92
N GLY A 58 -22.34 1.19 -15.76
CA GLY A 58 -23.12 1.18 -14.52
C GLY A 58 -22.38 0.51 -13.35
N ALA A 59 -22.95 0.59 -12.15
CA ALA A 59 -22.35 0.09 -10.92
C ALA A 59 -21.91 -1.39 -10.94
N LYS A 60 -22.50 -2.21 -11.83
CA LYS A 60 -22.20 -3.64 -12.00
C LYS A 60 -20.78 -3.91 -12.51
N ILE A 61 -20.12 -2.93 -13.16
CA ILE A 61 -18.76 -3.16 -13.67
C ILE A 61 -17.77 -3.45 -12.54
N ILE A 62 -17.96 -2.82 -11.38
CA ILE A 62 -17.06 -3.01 -10.24
C ILE A 62 -17.15 -4.45 -9.73
N ASP A 63 -18.34 -5.03 -9.73
CA ASP A 63 -18.54 -6.42 -9.32
C ASP A 63 -17.91 -7.40 -10.32
N GLN A 64 -17.96 -7.08 -11.62
CA GLN A 64 -17.31 -7.87 -12.66
C GLN A 64 -15.78 -7.78 -12.57
N LEU A 65 -15.23 -6.57 -12.48
CA LEU A 65 -13.79 -6.34 -12.31
C LEU A 65 -13.24 -7.05 -11.07
N ALA A 66 -13.96 -7.00 -9.95
CA ALA A 66 -13.54 -7.70 -8.74
C ALA A 66 -13.48 -9.22 -8.93
N LYS A 67 -14.43 -9.82 -9.64
CA LYS A 67 -14.41 -11.24 -9.96
C LYS A 67 -13.24 -11.60 -10.84
N ASP A 68 -13.02 -10.83 -11.91
CA ASP A 68 -11.96 -11.09 -12.88
C ASP A 68 -10.57 -10.90 -12.27
N LEU A 69 -10.36 -9.81 -11.51
CA LEU A 69 -9.12 -9.56 -10.80
C LEU A 69 -8.83 -10.64 -9.74
N LYS A 70 -9.85 -11.11 -9.01
CA LYS A 70 -9.67 -12.20 -8.04
C LYS A 70 -9.33 -13.52 -8.72
N LYS A 71 -9.85 -13.77 -9.92
CA LYS A 71 -9.51 -14.96 -10.72
C LYS A 71 -8.07 -14.89 -11.21
N SER A 72 -7.61 -13.73 -11.67
CA SER A 72 -6.24 -13.53 -12.14
C SER A 72 -5.21 -13.47 -11.01
N PHE A 73 -5.62 -13.00 -9.83
CA PHE A 73 -4.75 -12.79 -8.67
C PHE A 73 -5.37 -13.39 -7.38
N PRO A 74 -5.48 -14.73 -7.28
CA PRO A 74 -6.21 -15.39 -6.20
C PRO A 74 -5.62 -15.14 -4.81
N ASP A 75 -4.30 -14.95 -4.71
CA ASP A 75 -3.60 -14.72 -3.45
C ASP A 75 -3.67 -13.25 -2.97
N ILE A 76 -4.14 -12.34 -3.82
CA ILE A 76 -4.22 -10.91 -3.51
C ILE A 76 -5.60 -10.57 -2.92
N LYS A 77 -5.63 -10.29 -1.61
CA LYS A 77 -6.87 -9.91 -0.89
C LYS A 77 -7.40 -8.51 -1.22
N GLY A 78 -6.65 -7.71 -1.99
CA GLY A 78 -6.93 -6.31 -2.29
C GLY A 78 -8.09 -6.05 -3.24
N PHE A 79 -8.52 -7.02 -4.06
CA PHE A 79 -9.44 -6.80 -5.18
C PHE A 79 -10.90 -7.21 -4.93
N SER A 80 -11.41 -6.98 -3.71
CA SER A 80 -12.84 -7.13 -3.44
C SER A 80 -13.66 -6.00 -4.10
N PRO A 81 -14.97 -6.21 -4.41
CA PRO A 81 -15.81 -5.14 -4.96
C PRO A 81 -15.86 -3.91 -4.05
N ARG A 82 -15.82 -4.13 -2.74
CA ARG A 82 -15.76 -3.05 -1.73
C ARG A 82 -14.49 -2.23 -1.88
N ASN A 83 -13.32 -2.88 -2.01
CA ASN A 83 -12.06 -2.18 -2.16
C ASN A 83 -12.00 -1.40 -3.49
N LEU A 84 -12.49 -1.96 -4.59
CA LEU A 84 -12.57 -1.24 -5.86
C LEU A 84 -13.48 0.01 -5.78
N LYS A 85 -14.59 -0.06 -5.02
CA LYS A 85 -15.41 1.13 -4.73
C LYS A 85 -14.62 2.19 -3.96
N TYR A 86 -13.80 1.79 -2.98
CA TYR A 86 -12.94 2.74 -2.26
C TYR A 86 -11.86 3.33 -3.16
N MET A 87 -11.22 2.52 -4.01
CA MET A 87 -10.25 3.00 -4.99
C MET A 87 -10.88 4.10 -5.87
N ARG A 88 -12.08 3.84 -6.39
CA ARG A 88 -12.85 4.83 -7.15
C ARG A 88 -13.13 6.10 -6.34
N THR A 89 -13.64 5.98 -5.11
CA THR A 89 -13.91 7.14 -4.24
C THR A 89 -12.63 7.91 -3.91
N PHE A 90 -11.52 7.21 -3.68
CA PHE A 90 -10.22 7.81 -3.43
C PHE A 90 -9.74 8.63 -4.64
N ALA A 91 -9.82 8.06 -5.83
CA ALA A 91 -9.50 8.76 -7.07
C ALA A 91 -10.41 9.96 -7.33
N GLN A 92 -11.69 9.86 -6.97
CA GLN A 92 -12.64 10.95 -7.10
C GLN A 92 -12.31 12.11 -6.15
N ALA A 93 -11.86 11.81 -4.93
CA ALA A 93 -11.51 12.81 -3.92
C ALA A 93 -10.19 13.53 -4.23
N TYR A 94 -9.26 12.86 -4.93
CA TYR A 94 -7.95 13.41 -5.29
C TYR A 94 -7.71 13.25 -6.80
N PRO A 95 -8.31 14.09 -7.66
CA PRO A 95 -8.24 13.91 -9.11
C PRO A 95 -6.85 14.18 -9.72
N ASP A 96 -5.99 14.92 -9.01
CA ASP A 96 -4.65 15.28 -9.47
C ASP A 96 -3.60 14.27 -8.98
N GLU A 97 -2.94 13.60 -9.93
CA GLU A 97 -1.90 12.60 -9.64
C GLU A 97 -0.72 13.20 -8.87
N SER A 98 -0.35 14.46 -9.16
CA SER A 98 0.80 15.10 -8.52
C SER A 98 0.59 15.26 -7.01
N ILE A 99 -0.64 15.57 -6.61
CA ILE A 99 -1.05 15.65 -5.20
C ILE A 99 -0.93 14.27 -4.55
N VAL A 100 -1.37 13.21 -5.24
CA VAL A 100 -1.28 11.85 -4.72
C VAL A 100 0.17 11.40 -4.58
N GLN A 101 1.01 11.66 -5.58
CA GLN A 101 2.43 11.31 -5.51
C GLN A 101 3.14 12.03 -4.36
N GLN A 102 2.81 13.30 -4.11
CA GLN A 102 3.33 14.05 -2.97
C GLN A 102 2.83 13.50 -1.63
N LEU A 103 1.52 13.25 -1.50
CA LEU A 103 0.93 12.68 -0.28
C LEU A 103 1.51 11.30 0.01
N VAL A 104 1.69 10.48 -1.02
CA VAL A 104 2.23 9.13 -0.86
C VAL A 104 3.71 9.15 -0.45
N ALA A 105 4.47 10.14 -0.94
CA ALA A 105 5.86 10.33 -0.55
C ALA A 105 6.03 10.84 0.90
N GLN A 106 5.05 11.55 1.45
CA GLN A 106 5.18 12.26 2.73
C GLN A 106 4.62 11.48 3.94
N ILE A 107 3.86 10.40 3.73
CA ILE A 107 3.11 9.74 4.81
C ILE A 107 3.66 8.33 5.11
N PRO A 108 3.99 8.01 6.38
CA PRO A 108 4.16 6.63 6.82
C PRO A 108 2.77 5.98 6.95
N TRP A 109 2.25 5.44 5.84
CA TRP A 109 0.86 5.02 5.64
C TRP A 109 0.32 3.95 6.59
N GLY A 110 1.18 3.25 7.34
CA GLY A 110 0.75 2.21 8.28
C GLY A 110 -0.33 2.67 9.28
N HIS A 111 -0.36 3.96 9.64
CA HIS A 111 -1.33 4.51 10.58
C HIS A 111 -2.51 5.24 9.92
N ASN A 112 -2.29 5.91 8.77
CA ASN A 112 -3.29 6.80 8.16
C ASN A 112 -4.32 6.07 7.28
N PHE A 113 -3.94 4.95 6.65
CA PHE A 113 -4.88 4.15 5.86
C PHE A 113 -6.07 3.67 6.70
N ARG A 114 -5.82 3.32 7.97
CA ARG A 114 -6.86 2.87 8.91
C ARG A 114 -7.86 3.96 9.29
N LYS A 115 -7.46 5.24 9.25
CA LYS A 115 -8.33 6.38 9.58
C LYS A 115 -9.22 6.75 8.40
N VAL A 116 -8.64 6.89 7.20
CA VAL A 116 -9.41 7.15 5.96
C VAL A 116 -10.40 6.01 5.69
N TYR A 117 -9.98 4.76 5.88
CA TYR A 117 -10.85 3.60 5.74
C TYR A 117 -12.01 3.56 6.77
N ARG A 118 -11.82 4.14 7.96
CA ARG A 118 -12.84 4.17 9.02
C ARG A 118 -13.84 5.32 8.81
N GLN A 119 -13.39 6.45 8.27
CA GLN A 119 -14.20 7.65 8.09
C GLN A 119 -15.13 7.58 6.86
N LEU A 120 -14.85 6.68 5.91
CA LEU A 120 -15.73 6.38 4.76
C LEU A 120 -16.73 5.23 5.05
N ASN A 121 -16.70 4.65 6.25
CA ASN A 121 -17.54 3.52 6.68
C ASN A 121 -18.28 3.80 8.01
N SER A 122 -18.39 5.06 8.39
CA SER A 122 -19.17 5.56 9.52
C SER A 122 -20.30 6.44 9.02
#